data_AF-A0A4Y2RX26-F1
#
_entry.id   AF-A0A4Y2RX26-F1
#
_cell.length_a   1.000
_cell.length_b   1.000
_cell.length_c   1.000
_cell.angle_alpha   90.00
_cell.angle_beta   90.00
_cell.angle_gamma   90.00
#
_symmetry.space_group_name_H-M   'P 1'
#
loop_
_entity.id
_entity.type
_entity.pdbx_description
1 polymer ?
#
loop_
_entity_poly.entity_id
_entity_poly.type
_entity_poly.pdbx_seq_one_letter_code
_entity_poly.pdbx_strand_id
1 'polypeptide(L)'
;MMAYQSVNVLSHSSGNSISSSGENFSKSKAASNRKDKFKENEKLLFYEDLKVQSDQRKNFSNTYQSLPKNSRFLDKQKDTADEKTESICENTNEFANISWCEMFLAKEVQLSDEFLKVPEPESSGYNKVESTGCDLLQERCKKQMVKDRNNVTKLPSYDVRALMTLKSTTGFFDSHCHLDFLLNRQGFYGTYADYIAQHKDSYPESYKGCIAVFCKPFTFAKKFVWQKHLEQDNVWAAFGCHPKEAQDYNDQIEEDLKAALNHHKAKALGEIGLDYSKGNACPRDVQQSVFRRQLNIAKERKLRLVIHCRDADDDTIKIMLEILPKDIIFHLHCFTGDWETAQRWIGKFPNVFIGITNVVTYPSATPTHEVARRLPLERLLLETDAPYFVPKMAPEGTYYSHPGMAIHVAAQVAALQNIPVEKVLQWTSSNTKLIYDIQ
;
A
#
# COMPACT_ATOMS: atom_id res chain seq x y z
N MET A 1 51.13 -8.18 -46.56
CA MET A 1 50.84 -8.07 -45.11
C MET A 1 49.33 -8.10 -44.96
N MET A 2 48.84 -9.02 -44.12
CA MET A 2 47.70 -9.91 -44.43
C MET A 2 46.32 -9.24 -44.52
N ALA A 3 45.62 -9.63 -45.58
CA ALA A 3 44.18 -9.55 -45.83
C ALA A 3 43.60 -10.99 -45.83
N TYR A 4 42.33 -11.12 -46.24
CA TYR A 4 41.52 -12.33 -46.53
C TYR A 4 40.49 -12.69 -45.45
N GLN A 5 39.25 -13.06 -45.75
CA GLN A 5 38.31 -12.87 -46.87
C GLN A 5 37.00 -13.55 -46.43
N SER A 6 35.88 -13.00 -46.83
CA SER A 6 34.52 -13.58 -46.79
C SER A 6 34.31 -14.62 -47.91
N VAL A 7 33.59 -15.73 -47.65
CA VAL A 7 32.83 -16.48 -48.69
C VAL A 7 31.58 -17.16 -48.09
N ASN A 8 30.42 -16.84 -48.69
CA ASN A 8 29.13 -17.55 -48.70
C ASN A 8 29.13 -18.63 -49.80
N VAL A 9 28.43 -19.77 -49.63
CA VAL A 9 27.69 -20.58 -50.65
C VAL A 9 26.89 -21.67 -49.87
N LEU A 10 25.54 -21.64 -49.72
CA LEU A 10 24.46 -22.28 -50.54
C LEU A 10 24.75 -23.75 -50.95
N SER A 11 23.89 -24.76 -51.09
CA SER A 11 22.43 -25.02 -51.02
C SER A 11 22.22 -26.53 -51.34
N HIS A 12 20.96 -27.00 -51.30
CA HIS A 12 20.38 -28.29 -51.76
C HIS A 12 20.35 -29.44 -50.74
N SER A 13 19.27 -30.16 -50.40
CA SER A 13 17.85 -30.37 -50.82
C SER A 13 17.63 -31.85 -51.18
N SER A 14 16.79 -32.56 -50.41
CA SER A 14 15.99 -33.75 -50.77
C SER A 14 15.46 -34.33 -49.44
N GLY A 15 14.18 -34.49 -49.15
CA GLY A 15 13.07 -34.91 -49.99
C GLY A 15 12.93 -36.43 -49.87
N ASN A 16 12.09 -36.92 -48.94
CA ASN A 16 11.34 -38.17 -49.14
C ASN A 16 10.19 -38.35 -48.14
N SER A 17 9.02 -38.61 -48.71
CA SER A 17 7.75 -38.99 -48.10
C SER A 17 7.51 -40.49 -48.30
N ILE A 18 7.15 -41.25 -47.26
CA ILE A 18 6.37 -42.50 -47.39
C ILE A 18 5.38 -42.59 -46.22
N SER A 19 4.13 -42.89 -46.56
CA SER A 19 2.98 -43.23 -45.73
C SER A 19 2.95 -44.71 -45.34
N SER A 20 2.45 -45.07 -44.15
CA SER A 20 1.24 -45.91 -43.98
C SER A 20 0.99 -46.34 -42.52
N SER A 21 -0.30 -46.47 -42.20
CA SER A 21 -0.95 -47.43 -41.28
C SER A 21 -0.63 -47.39 -39.78
N GLY A 22 -1.58 -46.82 -39.03
CA GLY A 22 -2.38 -47.55 -38.04
C GLY A 22 -1.70 -48.05 -36.76
N GLU A 23 -1.97 -47.37 -35.64
CA GLU A 23 -2.33 -48.00 -34.37
C GLU A 23 -2.90 -46.95 -33.40
N ASN A 24 -4.22 -46.97 -33.22
CA ASN A 24 -4.89 -46.41 -32.06
C ASN A 24 -4.83 -47.48 -30.95
N PHE A 25 -4.29 -47.17 -29.76
CA PHE A 25 -4.91 -47.45 -28.46
C PHE A 25 -4.01 -47.00 -27.28
N SER A 26 -4.63 -46.32 -26.31
CA SER A 26 -4.19 -46.15 -24.90
C SER A 26 -3.13 -45.09 -24.52
N LYS A 27 -3.46 -43.80 -24.72
CA LYS A 27 -2.91 -42.71 -23.89
C LYS A 27 -4.04 -41.83 -23.32
N SER A 28 -4.86 -42.38 -22.42
CA SER A 28 -5.83 -41.57 -21.65
C SER A 28 -5.97 -41.90 -20.17
N LYS A 29 -5.21 -42.86 -19.61
CA LYS A 29 -5.27 -43.18 -18.16
C LYS A 29 -4.06 -42.73 -17.31
N ALA A 30 -2.97 -42.27 -17.91
CA ALA A 30 -1.78 -41.83 -17.16
C ALA A 30 -1.76 -40.32 -16.81
N ALA A 31 -2.60 -39.51 -17.46
CA ALA A 31 -2.65 -38.05 -17.25
C ALA A 31 -3.68 -37.61 -16.18
N SER A 32 -4.74 -38.39 -15.95
CA SER A 32 -5.69 -38.12 -14.85
C SER A 32 -5.08 -38.47 -13.49
N ASN A 33 -4.42 -39.62 -13.36
CA ASN A 33 -3.79 -40.04 -12.10
C ASN A 33 -2.66 -39.13 -11.57
N ARG A 34 -2.05 -38.26 -12.41
CA ARG A 34 -1.08 -37.24 -11.94
C ARG A 34 -1.75 -35.96 -11.47
N LYS A 35 -2.86 -35.54 -12.10
CA LYS A 35 -3.62 -34.35 -11.67
C LYS A 35 -4.43 -34.62 -10.40
N ASP A 36 -4.92 -35.84 -10.24
CA ASP A 36 -5.70 -36.23 -9.06
C ASP A 36 -4.79 -36.44 -7.82
N LYS A 37 -3.60 -37.02 -7.99
CA LYS A 37 -2.58 -37.09 -6.91
C LYS A 37 -2.02 -35.72 -6.49
N PHE A 38 -1.93 -34.75 -7.41
CA PHE A 38 -1.50 -33.38 -7.07
C PHE A 38 -2.57 -32.66 -6.23
N LYS A 39 -3.85 -32.83 -6.58
CA LYS A 39 -4.99 -32.26 -5.84
C LYS A 39 -5.23 -32.92 -4.48
N GLU A 40 -4.95 -34.21 -4.33
CA GLU A 40 -5.03 -34.91 -3.04
C GLU A 40 -3.91 -34.48 -2.08
N ASN A 41 -2.68 -34.29 -2.57
CA ASN A 41 -1.58 -33.79 -1.74
C ASN A 41 -1.83 -32.34 -1.27
N GLU A 42 -2.42 -31.47 -2.10
CA GLU A 42 -2.81 -30.11 -1.69
C GLU A 42 -3.97 -30.10 -0.68
N LYS A 43 -4.92 -31.05 -0.78
CA LYS A 43 -5.99 -31.22 0.22
C LYS A 43 -5.49 -31.79 1.54
N LEU A 44 -4.48 -32.67 1.54
CA LEU A 44 -3.89 -33.18 2.77
C LEU A 44 -3.13 -32.08 3.53
N LEU A 45 -2.44 -31.20 2.80
CA LEU A 45 -1.73 -30.02 3.35
C LEU A 45 -2.69 -29.01 3.99
N PHE A 46 -3.90 -28.85 3.43
CA PHE A 46 -4.96 -28.04 4.02
C PHE A 46 -5.45 -28.58 5.39
N TYR A 47 -5.46 -29.90 5.58
CA TYR A 47 -5.87 -30.52 6.85
C TYR A 47 -4.77 -30.48 7.93
N GLU A 48 -3.49 -30.49 7.54
CA GLU A 48 -2.37 -30.32 8.47
C GLU A 48 -2.26 -28.88 8.97
N ASP A 49 -2.48 -27.88 8.11
CA ASP A 49 -2.49 -26.45 8.50
C ASP A 49 -3.66 -26.11 9.44
N LEU A 50 -4.84 -26.70 9.24
CA LEU A 50 -5.98 -26.53 10.16
C LEU A 50 -5.76 -27.22 11.51
N LYS A 51 -5.07 -28.37 11.55
CA LYS A 51 -4.72 -29.05 12.80
C LYS A 51 -3.71 -28.27 13.63
N VAL A 52 -2.67 -27.73 13.00
CA VAL A 52 -1.66 -26.88 13.67
C VAL A 52 -2.30 -25.62 14.27
N GLN A 53 -3.26 -25.00 13.57
CA GLN A 53 -4.02 -23.86 14.12
C GLN A 53 -4.99 -24.25 15.24
N SER A 54 -5.51 -25.48 15.25
CA SER A 54 -6.40 -25.99 16.32
C SER A 54 -5.63 -26.39 17.60
N ASP A 55 -4.42 -26.93 17.45
CA ASP A 55 -3.60 -27.36 18.58
C ASP A 55 -2.91 -26.16 19.26
N GLN A 56 -2.63 -25.08 18.53
CA GLN A 56 -2.19 -23.82 19.13
C GLN A 56 -3.30 -23.09 19.91
N ARG A 57 -4.58 -23.27 19.58
CA ARG A 57 -5.70 -22.74 20.39
C ARG A 57 -5.93 -23.53 21.69
N LYS A 58 -5.60 -24.82 21.71
CA LYS A 58 -5.74 -25.66 22.93
C LYS A 58 -4.63 -25.40 23.95
N ASN A 59 -3.43 -25.01 23.52
CA ASN A 59 -2.32 -24.69 24.43
C ASN A 59 -2.43 -23.29 25.09
N PHE A 60 -3.31 -22.41 24.62
CA PHE A 60 -3.59 -21.12 25.27
C PHE A 60 -4.64 -21.18 26.40
N SER A 61 -5.31 -22.32 26.60
CA SER A 61 -6.34 -22.52 27.63
C SER A 61 -5.82 -23.02 28.98
N ASN A 62 -4.52 -23.34 29.11
CA ASN A 62 -3.98 -23.99 30.31
C ASN A 62 -2.96 -23.17 31.12
N THR A 63 -2.83 -21.86 30.90
CA THR A 63 -1.85 -21.03 31.64
C THR A 63 -2.46 -19.97 32.58
N TYR A 64 -3.76 -20.04 32.86
CA TYR A 64 -4.42 -19.24 33.91
C TYR A 64 -4.89 -20.11 35.08
N GLN A 65 -3.99 -20.92 35.64
CA GLN A 65 -4.17 -21.51 36.97
C GLN A 65 -2.83 -21.54 37.71
N SER A 66 -2.36 -20.37 38.15
CA SER A 66 -1.59 -20.25 39.39
C SER A 66 -1.35 -18.78 39.67
N LEU A 67 -1.89 -18.28 40.78
CA LEU A 67 -1.31 -17.33 41.75
C LEU A 67 -2.41 -16.81 42.70
N PRO A 68 -2.07 -16.43 43.95
CA PRO A 68 -2.87 -16.77 45.13
C PRO A 68 -3.93 -15.74 45.52
N LYS A 69 -4.98 -16.25 46.17
CA LYS A 69 -6.07 -15.51 46.82
C LYS A 69 -5.56 -14.73 48.04
N ASN A 70 -5.97 -13.48 48.19
CA ASN A 70 -6.25 -12.91 49.50
C ASN A 70 -7.30 -11.78 49.46
N SER A 71 -8.41 -12.03 50.19
CA SER A 71 -9.33 -11.12 50.93
C SER A 71 -9.86 -9.84 50.26
N ARG A 72 -11.10 -9.37 50.41
CA ARG A 72 -12.34 -9.72 51.14
C ARG A 72 -13.37 -8.64 50.70
N PHE A 73 -14.67 -8.88 50.93
CA PHE A 73 -15.83 -7.96 50.78
C PHE A 73 -16.33 -7.80 49.33
N LEU A 74 -17.59 -8.03 48.94
CA LEU A 74 -18.86 -8.15 49.65
C LEU A 74 -19.81 -9.12 48.91
N ASP A 75 -20.75 -9.63 49.68
CA ASP A 75 -21.68 -10.73 49.44
C ASP A 75 -23.07 -10.22 48.99
N LYS A 76 -23.96 -11.15 48.59
CA LYS A 76 -25.43 -11.05 48.30
C LYS A 76 -25.80 -10.64 46.86
N GLN A 77 -26.67 -11.30 46.08
CA GLN A 77 -27.73 -12.34 46.19
C GLN A 77 -27.71 -13.08 44.83
N LYS A 78 -27.59 -14.41 44.69
CA LYS A 78 -28.54 -15.52 44.87
C LYS A 78 -29.96 -15.38 44.30
N ASP A 79 -30.20 -16.27 43.34
CA ASP A 79 -31.41 -17.04 43.02
C ASP A 79 -32.51 -16.40 42.16
N THR A 80 -32.54 -16.82 40.88
CA THR A 80 -33.65 -17.63 40.33
C THR A 80 -33.14 -18.53 39.20
N ALA A 81 -33.26 -19.84 39.43
CA ALA A 81 -33.30 -20.92 38.43
C ALA A 81 -34.63 -20.83 37.62
N ASP A 82 -34.92 -21.51 36.52
CA ASP A 82 -34.52 -22.81 35.99
C ASP A 82 -35.03 -22.93 34.52
N GLU A 83 -34.47 -23.90 33.78
CA GLU A 83 -35.08 -24.66 32.68
C GLU A 83 -35.50 -23.99 31.36
N LYS A 84 -34.69 -24.19 30.31
CA LYS A 84 -35.04 -24.98 29.09
C LYS A 84 -33.88 -25.02 28.10
N THR A 85 -33.13 -26.12 28.11
CA THR A 85 -32.30 -26.57 27.01
C THR A 85 -33.13 -27.41 26.03
N GLU A 86 -32.74 -27.34 24.75
CA GLU A 86 -33.17 -28.18 23.62
C GLU A 86 -34.54 -27.87 22.99
N SER A 87 -34.51 -27.01 21.96
CA SER A 87 -35.09 -27.25 20.63
C SER A 87 -35.11 -25.94 19.83
N ILE A 88 -34.89 -26.05 18.51
CA ILE A 88 -35.07 -25.03 17.45
C ILE A 88 -33.92 -24.01 17.27
N CYS A 89 -33.09 -24.23 16.25
CA CYS A 89 -33.00 -23.34 15.06
C CYS A 89 -31.86 -23.80 14.14
N GLU A 90 -32.25 -24.50 13.07
CA GLU A 90 -31.59 -24.40 11.77
C GLU A 90 -31.57 -22.94 11.31
N ASN A 91 -30.55 -22.60 10.51
CA ASN A 91 -30.43 -21.36 9.73
C ASN A 91 -30.35 -20.04 10.52
N THR A 92 -29.15 -19.46 10.55
CA THR A 92 -28.86 -18.21 9.83
C THR A 92 -27.37 -17.87 9.92
N ASN A 93 -26.77 -17.72 8.74
CA ASN A 93 -25.57 -16.92 8.53
C ASN A 93 -25.87 -15.49 8.93
N GLU A 94 -25.24 -14.97 9.96
CA GLU A 94 -24.92 -13.54 10.10
C GLU A 94 -23.96 -13.36 11.27
N PHE A 95 -23.14 -12.31 11.21
CA PHE A 95 -22.06 -11.93 12.14
C PHE A 95 -20.64 -12.43 11.81
N ALA A 96 -20.08 -11.87 10.72
CA ALA A 96 -18.73 -11.29 10.71
C ALA A 96 -18.55 -10.38 9.48
N ASN A 97 -19.31 -9.28 9.42
CA ASN A 97 -19.08 -8.20 8.46
C ASN A 97 -19.09 -6.88 9.21
N ILE A 98 -17.91 -6.48 9.70
CA ILE A 98 -17.65 -5.08 10.05
C ILE A 98 -16.66 -4.57 9.01
N SER A 99 -17.17 -3.66 8.18
CA SER A 99 -16.44 -2.95 7.15
C SER A 99 -15.35 -2.08 7.79
N TRP A 100 -14.10 -2.29 7.39
CA TRP A 100 -12.98 -1.41 7.74
C TRP A 100 -13.15 0.04 7.22
N CYS A 101 -14.15 0.32 6.37
CA CYS A 101 -14.48 1.67 5.92
C CYS A 101 -15.31 2.47 6.94
N GLU A 102 -16.02 1.83 7.88
CA GLU A 102 -16.90 2.56 8.81
C GLU A 102 -16.17 3.13 10.03
N MET A 103 -14.97 2.65 10.35
CA MET A 103 -14.14 3.27 11.40
C MET A 103 -13.58 4.66 11.01
N PHE A 104 -13.73 5.08 9.75
CA PHE A 104 -13.34 6.41 9.29
C PHE A 104 -14.42 7.49 9.45
N LEU A 105 -15.63 7.16 9.93
CA LEU A 105 -16.79 8.08 9.86
C LEU A 105 -17.49 8.42 11.17
N ALA A 106 -17.00 8.00 12.34
CA ALA A 106 -17.56 8.43 13.62
C ALA A 106 -16.69 9.51 14.29
N LYS A 107 -16.87 10.78 13.90
CA LYS A 107 -16.38 11.92 14.67
C LYS A 107 -17.42 13.05 14.67
N GLU A 108 -18.61 12.76 15.19
CA GLU A 108 -19.46 13.80 15.77
C GLU A 108 -19.11 13.91 17.26
N VAL A 109 -18.39 14.97 17.61
CA VAL A 109 -18.26 15.41 19.00
C VAL A 109 -19.40 16.39 19.24
N GLN A 110 -20.43 15.94 19.96
CA GLN A 110 -21.33 16.84 20.67
C GLN A 110 -20.51 17.59 21.72
N LEU A 111 -20.21 18.86 21.46
CA LEU A 111 -19.78 19.80 22.49
C LEU A 111 -21.04 20.40 23.11
N SER A 112 -21.31 20.01 24.35
CA SER A 112 -22.28 20.68 25.21
C SER A 112 -21.71 22.01 25.68
N ASP A 113 -22.47 23.09 25.45
CA ASP A 113 -22.26 24.42 26.02
C ASP A 113 -22.40 24.38 27.55
N GLU A 114 -21.28 24.32 28.26
CA GLU A 114 -21.18 24.80 29.65
C GLU A 114 -19.70 24.78 30.04
N PHE A 115 -19.03 25.94 29.96
CA PHE A 115 -17.90 26.38 30.80
C PHE A 115 -17.29 27.66 30.18
N LEU A 116 -18.07 28.74 30.19
CA LEU A 116 -17.56 30.10 30.00
C LEU A 116 -17.52 30.78 31.38
N LYS A 117 -16.32 30.85 31.97
CA LYS A 117 -15.92 31.87 32.96
C LYS A 117 -14.42 31.73 33.23
N VAL A 118 -13.62 32.60 32.60
CA VAL A 118 -12.26 32.91 33.04
C VAL A 118 -12.15 34.44 33.06
N PRO A 119 -11.60 35.06 34.12
CA PRO A 119 -11.63 36.51 34.32
C PRO A 119 -10.57 37.25 33.50
N GLU A 120 -10.85 38.51 33.18
CA GLU A 120 -9.95 39.44 32.49
C GLU A 120 -8.66 39.72 33.28
N PRO A 121 -7.49 39.85 32.63
CA PRO A 121 -6.32 40.43 33.26
C PRO A 121 -6.20 41.93 32.96
N GLU A 122 -5.75 42.64 33.99
CA GLU A 122 -5.52 44.07 34.08
C GLU A 122 -4.46 44.60 33.10
N SER A 123 -4.62 45.87 32.76
CA SER A 123 -3.75 46.69 31.91
C SER A 123 -2.35 46.92 32.48
N SER A 124 -1.31 46.67 31.68
CA SER A 124 -0.07 47.44 31.77
C SER A 124 0.56 47.57 30.37
N GLY A 125 0.93 48.80 30.02
CA GLY A 125 1.26 49.20 28.65
C GLY A 125 2.68 48.85 28.23
N TYR A 126 2.85 48.63 26.92
CA TYR A 126 4.13 48.77 26.22
C TYR A 126 3.90 49.33 24.80
N ASN A 127 4.88 50.13 24.39
CA ASN A 127 4.83 51.10 23.30
C ASN A 127 4.59 50.53 21.90
N LYS A 128 3.89 51.35 21.10
CA LYS A 128 3.63 51.24 19.66
C LYS A 128 4.96 51.19 18.88
N VAL A 129 5.21 50.10 18.15
CA VAL A 129 6.23 50.05 17.09
C VAL A 129 5.50 49.86 15.76
N GLU A 130 5.87 50.70 14.79
CA GLU A 130 5.27 50.80 13.47
C GLU A 130 5.34 49.48 12.69
N SER A 131 4.21 49.10 12.10
CA SER A 131 4.04 47.88 11.30
C SER A 131 4.92 47.91 10.05
N THR A 132 5.82 46.95 9.93
CA THR A 132 6.57 46.71 8.70
C THR A 132 5.71 45.90 7.73
N GLY A 133 5.95 46.03 6.41
CA GLY A 133 5.13 45.42 5.34
C GLY A 133 4.93 43.90 5.39
N CYS A 134 5.50 43.20 6.37
CA CYS A 134 5.24 41.79 6.67
C CYS A 134 3.86 41.58 7.33
N ASP A 135 3.40 42.53 8.16
CA ASP A 135 2.14 42.40 8.90
C ASP A 135 0.92 42.51 7.97
N LEU A 136 1.00 43.39 6.97
CA LEU A 136 -0.05 43.54 5.93
C LEU A 136 -0.15 42.31 5.01
N LEU A 137 0.96 41.57 4.80
CA LEU A 137 0.98 40.30 4.07
C LEU A 137 0.40 39.16 4.91
N GLN A 138 0.71 39.11 6.21
CA GLN A 138 0.10 38.14 7.13
C GLN A 138 -1.39 38.39 7.31
N GLU A 139 -1.83 39.65 7.35
CA GLU A 139 -3.25 39.99 7.44
C GLU A 139 -4.00 39.75 6.14
N ARG A 140 -3.36 39.93 4.97
CA ARG A 140 -3.89 39.48 3.66
C ARG A 140 -4.00 37.96 3.59
N CYS A 141 -2.98 37.21 4.04
CA CYS A 141 -3.02 35.75 4.11
C CYS A 141 -4.12 35.28 5.07
N LYS A 142 -4.25 35.89 6.26
CA LYS A 142 -5.33 35.57 7.21
C LYS A 142 -6.72 35.91 6.63
N LYS A 143 -6.89 37.05 5.95
CA LYS A 143 -8.17 37.42 5.31
C LYS A 143 -8.51 36.54 4.11
N GLN A 144 -7.51 36.04 3.37
CA GLN A 144 -7.68 35.04 2.31
C GLN A 144 -8.09 33.68 2.92
N MET A 145 -7.39 33.22 3.97
CA MET A 145 -7.70 31.97 4.68
C MET A 145 -9.08 31.99 5.36
N VAL A 146 -9.53 33.14 5.87
CA VAL A 146 -10.88 33.30 6.45
C VAL A 146 -11.96 33.34 5.36
N LYS A 147 -11.68 33.90 4.17
CA LYS A 147 -12.57 33.79 3.01
C LYS A 147 -12.69 32.36 2.49
N ASP A 148 -11.61 31.59 2.51
CA ASP A 148 -11.58 30.20 2.05
C ASP A 148 -12.23 29.22 3.05
N ARG A 149 -12.26 29.53 4.35
CA ARG A 149 -12.98 28.71 5.35
C ARG A 149 -14.51 28.68 5.16
N ASN A 150 -15.09 29.74 4.59
CA ASN A 150 -16.53 29.82 4.31
C ASN A 150 -16.90 29.35 2.90
N ASN A 151 -15.92 28.92 2.10
CA ASN A 151 -16.13 28.42 0.76
C ASN A 151 -15.63 26.97 0.76
N VAL A 152 -16.49 26.01 1.13
CA VAL A 152 -16.22 24.60 0.87
C VAL A 152 -16.20 24.47 -0.66
N THR A 153 -15.06 24.77 -1.28
CA THR A 153 -14.87 24.66 -2.72
C THR A 153 -15.12 23.20 -3.05
N LYS A 154 -16.24 22.96 -3.75
CA LYS A 154 -16.62 21.65 -4.25
C LYS A 154 -15.40 21.04 -4.95
N LEU A 155 -15.04 19.81 -4.56
CA LEU A 155 -13.92 19.10 -5.17
C LEU A 155 -14.12 19.06 -6.70
N PRO A 156 -13.15 19.54 -7.50
CA PRO A 156 -13.28 19.54 -8.96
C PRO A 156 -13.51 18.13 -9.48
N SER A 157 -14.53 17.94 -10.31
CA SER A 157 -14.85 16.67 -10.96
C SER A 157 -13.98 16.44 -12.21
N TYR A 158 -13.83 15.19 -12.61
CA TYR A 158 -13.16 14.77 -13.84
C TYR A 158 -13.98 13.67 -14.55
N ASP A 159 -13.77 13.51 -15.87
CA ASP A 159 -14.51 12.54 -16.70
C ASP A 159 -13.79 11.18 -16.74
N VAL A 160 -14.36 10.19 -16.05
CA VAL A 160 -13.84 8.81 -16.01
C VAL A 160 -13.78 8.17 -17.40
N ARG A 161 -14.77 8.41 -18.26
CA ARG A 161 -14.82 7.80 -19.59
C ARG A 161 -13.68 8.31 -20.46
N ALA A 162 -13.40 9.61 -20.38
CA ALA A 162 -12.26 10.21 -21.08
C ALA A 162 -10.93 9.59 -20.63
N LEU A 163 -10.76 9.30 -19.32
CA LEU A 163 -9.56 8.67 -18.78
C LEU A 163 -9.32 7.26 -19.34
N MET A 164 -10.37 6.46 -19.47
CA MET A 164 -10.25 5.07 -19.96
C MET A 164 -9.76 5.00 -21.41
N THR A 165 -10.15 5.99 -22.22
CA THR A 165 -9.77 6.12 -23.62
C THR A 165 -8.57 7.05 -23.86
N LEU A 166 -7.93 7.54 -22.78
CA LEU A 166 -6.84 8.49 -22.88
C LEU A 166 -5.61 7.84 -23.50
N LYS A 167 -5.33 8.20 -24.75
CA LYS A 167 -4.11 7.79 -25.44
C LYS A 167 -2.95 8.66 -24.97
N SER A 168 -2.10 8.09 -24.12
CA SER A 168 -0.87 8.73 -23.66
C SER A 168 0.35 7.95 -24.16
N THR A 169 1.27 8.64 -24.83
CA THR A 169 2.53 8.05 -25.27
C THR A 169 3.44 7.72 -24.08
N THR A 170 3.37 8.50 -23.00
CA THR A 170 4.14 8.27 -21.76
C THR A 170 3.50 7.18 -20.90
N GLY A 171 2.17 7.17 -20.82
CA GLY A 171 1.41 6.30 -19.92
C GLY A 171 1.56 6.68 -18.43
N PHE A 172 1.30 5.72 -17.53
CA PHE A 172 1.50 5.86 -16.09
C PHE A 172 1.80 4.52 -15.42
N PHE A 173 2.40 4.60 -14.23
CA PHE A 173 2.65 3.47 -13.36
C PHE A 173 1.93 3.68 -12.03
N ASP A 174 1.50 2.59 -11.42
CA ASP A 174 1.17 2.57 -10.00
C ASP A 174 2.45 2.34 -9.19
N SER A 175 2.88 3.34 -8.43
CA SER A 175 4.12 3.26 -7.67
C SER A 175 4.03 2.40 -6.40
N HIS A 176 2.84 1.94 -6.00
CA HIS A 176 2.68 1.10 -4.81
C HIS A 176 1.37 0.33 -4.82
N CYS A 177 1.47 -1.00 -4.87
CA CYS A 177 0.34 -1.91 -4.70
C CYS A 177 0.75 -3.23 -4.06
N HIS A 178 -0.16 -3.90 -3.38
CA HIS A 178 0.00 -5.24 -2.81
C HIS A 178 -0.72 -6.28 -3.69
N LEU A 179 -0.09 -6.70 -4.78
CA LEU A 179 -0.67 -7.68 -5.71
C LEU A 179 -0.98 -9.01 -5.03
N ASP A 180 -0.15 -9.46 -4.09
CA ASP A 180 -0.37 -10.67 -3.32
C ASP A 180 -1.66 -10.57 -2.48
N PHE A 181 -1.91 -9.40 -1.86
CA PHE A 181 -3.13 -9.17 -1.08
C PHE A 181 -4.35 -9.04 -1.99
N LEU A 182 -4.22 -8.30 -3.10
CA LEU A 182 -5.31 -8.09 -4.06
C LEU A 182 -5.81 -9.41 -4.62
N LEU A 183 -4.90 -10.22 -5.16
CA LEU A 183 -5.28 -11.48 -5.81
C LEU A 183 -5.79 -12.49 -4.78
N ASN A 184 -5.21 -12.54 -3.58
CA ASN A 184 -5.68 -13.41 -2.51
C ASN A 184 -7.10 -13.04 -2.05
N ARG A 185 -7.37 -11.75 -1.79
CA ARG A 185 -8.70 -11.28 -1.34
C ARG A 185 -9.80 -11.49 -2.37
N GLN A 186 -9.44 -11.56 -3.65
CA GLN A 186 -10.38 -11.86 -4.73
C GLN A 186 -10.47 -13.37 -5.04
N GLY A 187 -9.73 -14.22 -4.32
CA GLY A 187 -9.66 -15.66 -4.60
C GLY A 187 -9.17 -15.95 -6.02
N PHE A 188 -8.33 -15.07 -6.57
CA PHE A 188 -7.86 -15.16 -7.94
C PHE A 188 -6.62 -16.05 -8.06
N TYR A 189 -6.72 -17.05 -8.94
CA TYR A 189 -5.63 -17.97 -9.25
C TYR A 189 -5.19 -17.76 -10.70
N GLY A 190 -4.00 -17.21 -10.89
CA GLY A 190 -3.43 -16.93 -12.21
C GLY A 190 -2.25 -15.97 -12.13
N THR A 191 -1.77 -15.55 -13.28
CA THR A 191 -0.79 -14.47 -13.41
C THR A 191 -1.46 -13.10 -13.31
N TYR A 192 -0.67 -12.04 -13.13
CA TYR A 192 -1.21 -10.68 -13.15
C TYR A 192 -1.70 -10.28 -14.56
N ALA A 193 -1.12 -10.82 -15.63
CA ALA A 193 -1.66 -10.63 -16.98
C ALA A 193 -3.06 -11.25 -17.14
N ASP A 194 -3.29 -12.46 -16.59
CA ASP A 194 -4.62 -13.07 -16.58
C ASP A 194 -5.63 -12.20 -15.82
N TYR A 195 -5.18 -11.61 -14.70
CA TYR A 195 -5.99 -10.68 -13.92
C TYR A 195 -6.40 -9.45 -14.72
N ILE A 196 -5.44 -8.80 -15.39
CA ILE A 196 -5.71 -7.65 -16.27
C ILE A 196 -6.64 -8.06 -17.40
N ALA A 197 -6.45 -9.22 -18.03
CA ALA A 197 -7.30 -9.68 -19.13
C ALA A 197 -8.78 -9.84 -18.70
N GLN A 198 -9.03 -10.34 -17.49
CA GLN A 198 -10.38 -10.44 -16.93
C GLN A 198 -10.99 -9.08 -16.54
N HIS A 199 -10.15 -8.08 -16.25
CA HIS A 199 -10.55 -6.73 -15.83
C HIS A 199 -10.21 -5.67 -16.88
N LYS A 200 -10.06 -6.06 -18.15
CA LYS A 200 -9.50 -5.18 -19.20
C LYS A 200 -10.24 -3.84 -19.32
N ASP A 201 -11.55 -3.84 -19.09
CA ASP A 201 -12.41 -2.67 -19.24
C ASP A 201 -12.25 -1.66 -18.09
N SER A 202 -11.58 -2.05 -16.99
CA SER A 202 -11.23 -1.16 -15.87
C SER A 202 -9.76 -0.72 -15.88
N TYR A 203 -8.94 -1.21 -16.82
CA TYR A 203 -7.56 -0.75 -17.02
C TYR A 203 -7.47 0.25 -18.19
N PRO A 204 -7.01 1.48 -17.97
CA PRO A 204 -6.81 2.45 -19.07
C PRO A 204 -5.73 1.99 -20.03
N GLU A 205 -5.84 2.33 -21.32
CA GLU A 205 -4.79 2.07 -22.34
C GLU A 205 -3.44 2.70 -21.97
N SER A 206 -3.47 3.76 -21.15
CA SER A 206 -2.27 4.46 -20.65
C SER A 206 -1.55 3.71 -19.52
N TYR A 207 -2.10 2.65 -18.94
CA TYR A 207 -1.44 1.89 -17.87
C TYR A 207 -0.19 1.16 -18.38
N LYS A 208 0.94 1.32 -17.68
CA LYS A 208 2.25 0.76 -18.08
C LYS A 208 2.81 -0.26 -17.11
N GLY A 209 2.33 -0.34 -15.88
CA GLY A 209 2.84 -1.29 -14.90
C GLY A 209 2.73 -0.80 -13.46
N CYS A 210 3.32 -1.57 -12.55
CA CYS A 210 3.28 -1.26 -11.13
C CYS A 210 4.53 -1.71 -10.36
N ILE A 211 4.69 -1.13 -9.17
CA ILE A 211 5.60 -1.64 -8.13
C ILE A 211 4.77 -2.45 -7.13
N ALA A 212 4.96 -3.76 -7.13
CA ALA A 212 4.36 -4.69 -6.17
C ALA A 212 5.16 -4.67 -4.85
N VAL A 213 4.50 -4.42 -3.73
CA VAL A 213 5.12 -4.29 -2.42
C VAL A 213 4.84 -5.53 -1.59
N PHE A 214 5.91 -6.26 -1.27
CA PHE A 214 5.85 -7.46 -0.44
C PHE A 214 6.35 -7.12 0.96
N CYS A 215 5.40 -6.94 1.88
CA CYS A 215 5.69 -6.31 3.17
C CYS A 215 5.65 -7.25 4.40
N LYS A 216 5.33 -8.54 4.17
CA LYS A 216 5.16 -9.55 5.22
C LYS A 216 6.41 -10.44 5.37
N PRO A 217 7.08 -10.44 6.53
CA PRO A 217 8.28 -11.23 6.81
C PRO A 217 8.28 -12.66 6.27
N PHE A 218 7.25 -13.43 6.60
CA PHE A 218 7.19 -14.86 6.25
C PHE A 218 7.13 -15.13 4.73
N THR A 219 6.87 -14.11 3.91
CA THR A 219 6.74 -14.25 2.45
C THR A 219 8.09 -14.18 1.72
N PHE A 220 9.15 -13.63 2.34
CA PHE A 220 10.43 -13.40 1.66
C PHE A 220 11.07 -14.70 1.16
N ALA A 221 11.15 -15.72 2.01
CA ALA A 221 11.64 -17.05 1.64
C ALA A 221 10.69 -17.81 0.69
N LYS A 222 9.40 -17.45 0.68
CA LYS A 222 8.35 -18.14 -0.08
C LYS A 222 8.24 -17.58 -1.50
N LYS A 223 9.24 -17.89 -2.34
CA LYS A 223 9.32 -17.38 -3.73
C LYS A 223 8.03 -17.53 -4.53
N PHE A 224 7.26 -18.60 -4.32
CA PHE A 224 5.98 -18.82 -5.01
C PHE A 224 4.93 -17.70 -4.76
N VAL A 225 5.06 -16.93 -3.68
CA VAL A 225 4.17 -15.80 -3.36
C VAL A 225 4.42 -14.64 -4.32
N TRP A 226 5.69 -14.32 -4.61
CA TRP A 226 6.05 -13.08 -5.31
C TRP A 226 6.69 -13.29 -6.69
N GLN A 227 7.39 -14.41 -6.92
CA GLN A 227 8.19 -14.62 -8.14
C GLN A 227 7.34 -14.63 -9.41
N LYS A 228 6.16 -15.27 -9.38
CA LYS A 228 5.20 -15.28 -10.50
C LYS A 228 4.75 -13.87 -10.93
N HIS A 229 4.76 -12.91 -10.02
CA HIS A 229 4.45 -11.51 -10.34
C HIS A 229 5.62 -10.85 -11.06
N LEU A 230 6.85 -11.15 -10.65
CA LEU A 230 8.06 -10.57 -11.26
C LEU A 230 8.47 -11.23 -12.58
N GLU A 231 7.81 -12.31 -12.98
CA GLU A 231 7.89 -12.85 -14.35
C GLU A 231 7.18 -11.94 -15.36
N GLN A 232 6.29 -11.06 -14.91
CA GLN A 232 5.57 -10.11 -15.79
C GLN A 232 6.43 -8.89 -16.10
N ASP A 233 6.54 -8.51 -17.37
CA ASP A 233 7.44 -7.45 -17.83
C ASP A 233 7.18 -6.09 -17.17
N ASN A 234 5.91 -5.81 -16.88
CA ASN A 234 5.43 -4.55 -16.32
C ASN A 234 5.25 -4.56 -14.79
N VAL A 235 5.85 -5.51 -14.08
CA VAL A 235 5.79 -5.58 -12.61
C VAL A 235 7.20 -5.60 -12.04
N TRP A 236 7.48 -4.61 -11.18
CA TRP A 236 8.67 -4.56 -10.35
C TRP A 236 8.28 -4.72 -8.88
N ALA A 237 9.26 -4.82 -7.99
CA ALA A 237 9.02 -5.06 -6.58
C ALA A 237 9.72 -4.09 -5.65
N ALA A 238 9.09 -3.87 -4.50
CA ALA A 238 9.77 -3.51 -3.27
C ALA A 238 9.57 -4.63 -2.24
N PHE A 239 10.61 -4.91 -1.44
CA PHE A 239 10.54 -5.86 -0.33
C PHE A 239 10.97 -5.16 0.95
N GLY A 240 10.24 -5.35 2.04
CA GLY A 240 10.55 -4.76 3.34
C GLY A 240 9.62 -5.30 4.42
N CYS A 241 9.98 -5.17 5.68
CA CYS A 241 9.10 -5.51 6.80
C CYS A 241 8.34 -4.26 7.24
N HIS A 242 7.01 -4.28 7.04
CA HIS A 242 6.11 -3.22 7.47
C HIS A 242 6.09 -3.10 9.01
N PRO A 243 5.97 -1.89 9.60
CA PRO A 243 6.01 -1.68 11.05
C PRO A 243 5.03 -2.55 11.86
N LYS A 244 3.85 -2.87 11.33
CA LYS A 244 2.90 -3.78 12.00
C LYS A 244 3.43 -5.20 12.18
N GLU A 245 4.31 -5.64 11.29
CA GLU A 245 4.89 -6.98 11.28
C GLU A 245 6.27 -7.02 11.96
N ALA A 246 6.73 -5.92 12.55
CA ALA A 246 8.09 -5.81 13.08
C ALA A 246 8.41 -6.79 14.22
N GLN A 247 7.40 -7.31 14.92
CA GLN A 247 7.61 -8.35 15.94
C GLN A 247 8.10 -9.68 15.34
N ASP A 248 7.78 -9.96 14.09
CA ASP A 248 8.18 -11.20 13.41
C ASP A 248 9.57 -11.06 12.75
N TYR A 249 10.20 -9.89 12.85
CA TYR A 249 11.50 -9.63 12.23
C TYR A 249 12.65 -10.16 13.09
N ASN A 250 13.40 -11.11 12.53
CA ASN A 250 14.58 -11.71 13.15
C ASN A 250 15.72 -11.88 12.12
N ASP A 251 16.85 -12.42 12.54
CA ASP A 251 18.03 -12.53 11.68
C ASP A 251 17.80 -13.41 10.45
N GLN A 252 17.02 -14.49 10.58
CA GLN A 252 16.68 -15.33 9.42
C GLN A 252 15.80 -14.57 8.42
N ILE A 253 14.78 -13.85 8.90
CA ILE A 253 13.92 -13.00 8.05
C ILE A 253 14.74 -11.91 7.37
N GLU A 254 15.71 -11.32 8.06
CA GLU A 254 16.61 -10.32 7.47
C GLU A 254 17.45 -10.92 6.33
N GLU A 255 17.97 -12.14 6.49
CA GLU A 255 18.68 -12.83 5.43
C GLU A 255 17.78 -13.21 4.25
N ASP A 256 16.54 -13.64 4.52
CA ASP A 256 15.55 -13.93 3.48
C ASP A 256 15.17 -12.66 2.69
N LEU A 257 15.00 -11.52 3.39
CA LEU A 257 14.78 -10.21 2.78
C LEU A 257 15.97 -9.82 1.89
N LYS A 258 17.20 -9.94 2.41
CA LYS A 258 18.43 -9.66 1.67
C LYS A 258 18.55 -10.54 0.41
N ALA A 259 18.08 -11.78 0.47
CA ALA A 259 18.05 -12.68 -0.69
C ALA A 259 16.98 -12.28 -1.71
N ALA A 260 15.78 -11.88 -1.28
CA ALA A 260 14.72 -11.38 -2.16
C ALA A 260 15.14 -10.09 -2.90
N LEU A 261 15.84 -9.19 -2.20
CA LEU A 261 16.39 -7.94 -2.75
C LEU A 261 17.45 -8.16 -3.85
N ASN A 262 18.02 -9.36 -4.00
CA ASN A 262 18.95 -9.67 -5.09
C ASN A 262 18.24 -9.90 -6.43
N HIS A 263 16.91 -9.99 -6.46
CA HIS A 263 16.17 -10.14 -7.71
C HIS A 263 16.28 -8.85 -8.55
N HIS A 264 16.57 -8.97 -9.85
CA HIS A 264 16.79 -7.80 -10.72
C HIS A 264 15.58 -6.85 -10.86
N LYS A 265 14.37 -7.36 -10.59
CA LYS A 265 13.13 -6.54 -10.49
C LYS A 265 12.81 -6.04 -9.07
N ALA A 266 13.61 -6.38 -8.06
CA ALA A 266 13.54 -5.73 -6.75
C ALA A 266 14.24 -4.37 -6.84
N LYS A 267 13.46 -3.29 -6.84
CA LYS A 267 13.92 -1.94 -7.14
C LYS A 267 14.04 -1.03 -5.92
N ALA A 268 13.44 -1.42 -4.80
CA ALA A 268 13.53 -0.70 -3.54
C ALA A 268 13.44 -1.65 -2.33
N LEU A 269 13.99 -1.20 -1.20
CA LEU A 269 13.72 -1.76 0.13
C LEU A 269 12.51 -1.04 0.71
N GLY A 270 11.42 -1.76 0.90
CA GLY A 270 10.18 -1.21 1.42
C GLY A 270 8.95 -2.08 1.11
N GLU A 271 7.82 -1.81 1.75
CA GLU A 271 7.64 -0.70 2.70
C GLU A 271 8.24 -1.00 4.09
N ILE A 272 8.90 0.02 4.64
CA ILE A 272 9.50 0.02 5.97
C ILE A 272 9.18 1.36 6.65
N GLY A 273 9.24 1.44 7.97
CA GLY A 273 9.06 2.72 8.66
C GLY A 273 8.34 2.57 9.98
N LEU A 274 7.46 3.52 10.30
CA LEU A 274 6.78 3.62 11.60
C LEU A 274 5.28 3.85 11.43
N ASP A 275 4.49 3.17 12.25
CA ASP A 275 3.04 3.32 12.30
C ASP A 275 2.57 3.39 13.75
N TYR A 276 2.28 4.61 14.22
CA TYR A 276 1.81 4.89 15.57
C TYR A 276 0.29 5.05 15.63
N SER A 277 -0.41 4.68 14.55
CA SER A 277 -1.86 4.79 14.51
C SER A 277 -2.52 3.90 15.54
N LYS A 278 -3.69 4.35 16.01
CA LYS A 278 -4.51 3.59 16.95
C LYS A 278 -4.88 2.24 16.32
N GLY A 279 -4.64 1.16 17.06
CA GLY A 279 -4.91 -0.21 16.61
C GLY A 279 -3.69 -0.95 16.06
N ASN A 280 -2.53 -0.28 15.89
CA ASN A 280 -1.29 -1.00 15.72
C ASN A 280 -0.81 -1.54 17.08
N ALA A 281 -0.78 -2.86 17.24
CA ALA A 281 -0.36 -3.53 18.47
C ALA A 281 1.17 -3.67 18.60
N CYS A 282 1.93 -3.44 17.51
CA CYS A 282 3.38 -3.57 17.54
C CYS A 282 4.02 -2.43 18.38
N PRO A 283 4.82 -2.74 19.43
CA PRO A 283 5.46 -1.73 20.27
C PRO A 283 6.38 -0.80 19.48
N ARG A 284 6.37 0.50 19.83
CA ARG A 284 7.11 1.54 19.09
C ARG A 284 8.62 1.29 19.07
N ASP A 285 9.18 0.84 20.19
CA ASP A 285 10.59 0.49 20.32
C ASP A 285 11.00 -0.67 19.39
N VAL A 286 10.13 -1.67 19.24
CA VAL A 286 10.32 -2.77 18.28
C VAL A 286 10.27 -2.24 16.85
N GLN A 287 9.26 -1.42 16.51
CA GLN A 287 9.17 -0.80 15.18
C GLN A 287 10.42 0.02 14.85
N GLN A 288 10.88 0.88 15.78
CA GLN A 288 12.07 1.70 15.60
C GLN A 288 13.33 0.83 15.43
N SER A 289 13.50 -0.23 16.24
CA SER A 289 14.64 -1.15 16.13
C SER A 289 14.69 -1.83 14.75
N VAL A 290 13.57 -2.39 14.30
CA VAL A 290 13.47 -3.05 13.00
C VAL A 290 13.63 -2.06 11.84
N PHE A 291 13.06 -0.87 11.95
CA PHE A 291 13.25 0.18 10.95
C PHE A 291 14.74 0.52 10.80
N ARG A 292 15.46 0.71 11.91
CA ARG A 292 16.91 0.97 11.91
C ARG A 292 17.72 -0.15 11.26
N ARG A 293 17.39 -1.42 11.56
CA ARG A 293 18.04 -2.58 10.91
C ARG A 293 17.88 -2.53 9.40
N GLN A 294 16.67 -2.28 8.91
CA GLN A 294 16.39 -2.20 7.48
C GLN A 294 17.07 -0.98 6.83
N LEU A 295 17.12 0.18 7.52
CA LEU A 295 17.86 1.34 7.01
C LEU A 295 19.36 1.08 6.88
N ASN A 296 19.97 0.27 7.77
CA ASN A 296 21.37 -0.12 7.63
C ASN A 296 21.59 -0.99 6.38
N ILE A 297 20.66 -1.89 6.04
CA ILE A 297 20.71 -2.64 4.78
C ILE A 297 20.70 -1.68 3.58
N ALA A 298 19.80 -0.69 3.58
CA ALA A 298 19.75 0.30 2.51
C ALA A 298 21.01 1.15 2.41
N LYS A 299 21.60 1.53 3.55
CA LYS A 299 22.86 2.27 3.60
C LYS A 299 24.02 1.47 3.00
N GLU A 300 24.17 0.22 3.43
CA GLU A 300 25.25 -0.68 2.98
C GLU A 300 25.14 -0.99 1.48
N ARG A 301 23.91 -1.23 1.00
CA ARG A 301 23.64 -1.63 -0.39
C ARG A 301 23.25 -0.47 -1.30
N LYS A 302 23.22 0.76 -0.78
CA LYS A 302 22.79 1.98 -1.49
C LYS A 302 21.43 1.83 -2.17
N LEU A 303 20.47 1.22 -1.46
CA LEU A 303 19.14 0.94 -1.99
C LEU A 303 18.24 2.18 -1.90
N ARG A 304 17.33 2.29 -2.86
CA ARG A 304 16.20 3.21 -2.81
C ARG A 304 15.14 2.66 -1.85
N LEU A 305 14.34 3.53 -1.25
CA LEU A 305 13.43 3.16 -0.17
C LEU A 305 11.96 3.42 -0.52
N VAL A 306 11.08 2.59 0.05
CA VAL A 306 9.65 2.92 0.21
C VAL A 306 9.37 3.03 1.71
N ILE A 307 8.99 4.23 2.15
CA ILE A 307 8.79 4.59 3.55
C ILE A 307 7.30 4.69 3.85
N HIS A 308 6.84 3.87 4.79
CA HIS A 308 5.55 4.00 5.45
C HIS A 308 5.71 4.86 6.70
N CYS A 309 4.92 5.92 6.80
CA CYS A 309 4.90 6.78 7.97
C CYS A 309 3.46 7.15 8.33
N ARG A 310 3.03 6.78 9.53
CA ARG A 310 1.69 7.12 10.03
C ARG A 310 1.75 7.54 11.49
N ASP A 311 1.31 8.77 11.78
CA ASP A 311 1.35 9.40 13.10
C ASP A 311 2.75 9.38 13.76
N ALA A 312 3.81 9.39 12.95
CA ALA A 312 5.19 9.11 13.38
C ALA A 312 6.26 9.94 12.64
N ASP A 313 5.90 11.07 12.03
CA ASP A 313 6.79 11.85 11.15
C ASP A 313 8.10 12.26 11.82
N ASP A 314 8.04 12.79 13.04
CA ASP A 314 9.22 13.32 13.72
C ASP A 314 10.25 12.22 14.04
N ASP A 315 9.80 11.07 14.53
CA ASP A 315 10.68 9.93 14.80
C ASP A 315 11.20 9.31 13.50
N THR A 316 10.37 9.23 12.46
CA THR A 316 10.79 8.68 11.16
C THR A 316 11.88 9.55 10.54
N ILE A 317 11.67 10.87 10.48
CA ILE A 317 12.66 11.83 9.97
C ILE A 317 13.94 11.76 10.79
N LYS A 318 13.84 11.76 12.13
CA LYS A 318 15.00 11.69 13.02
C LYS A 318 15.83 10.43 12.77
N ILE A 319 15.20 9.26 12.75
CA ILE A 319 15.87 7.97 12.53
C ILE A 319 16.55 7.93 11.17
N MET A 320 15.88 8.40 10.12
CA MET A 320 16.45 8.45 8.78
C MET A 320 17.67 9.37 8.72
N LEU A 321 17.62 10.56 9.32
CA LEU A 321 18.75 11.50 9.33
C LEU A 321 19.95 11.02 10.17
N GLU A 322 19.73 10.15 11.15
CA GLU A 322 20.81 9.53 11.93
C GLU A 322 21.58 8.47 11.13
N ILE A 323 20.91 7.75 10.22
CA ILE A 323 21.47 6.57 9.54
C ILE A 323 21.90 6.89 8.10
N LEU A 324 21.05 7.59 7.37
CA LEU A 324 21.13 7.80 5.92
C LEU A 324 21.69 9.20 5.60
N PRO A 325 22.32 9.36 4.43
CA PRO A 325 22.66 10.70 3.94
C PRO A 325 21.39 11.45 3.52
N LYS A 326 21.44 12.79 3.53
CA LYS A 326 20.29 13.64 3.20
C LYS A 326 19.80 13.48 1.75
N ASP A 327 20.68 13.09 0.84
CA ASP A 327 20.41 12.89 -0.58
C ASP A 327 19.87 11.49 -0.90
N ILE A 328 19.51 10.68 0.10
CA ILE A 328 18.80 9.42 -0.08
C ILE A 328 17.53 9.62 -0.93
N ILE A 329 17.35 8.75 -1.92
CA ILE A 329 16.18 8.75 -2.79
C ILE A 329 15.14 7.80 -2.19
N PHE A 330 13.95 8.30 -1.90
CA PHE A 330 12.89 7.47 -1.36
C PHE A 330 11.48 7.95 -1.70
N HIS A 331 10.57 6.99 -1.66
CA HIS A 331 9.15 7.14 -1.86
C HIS A 331 8.51 7.19 -0.47
N LEU A 332 7.98 8.35 -0.08
CA LEU A 332 7.10 8.48 1.07
C LEU A 332 5.69 8.07 0.63
N HIS A 333 5.38 6.80 0.87
CA HIS A 333 4.16 6.14 0.43
C HIS A 333 2.94 6.59 1.26
N CYS A 334 1.77 6.59 0.61
CA CYS A 334 0.44 6.87 1.16
C CYS A 334 0.42 8.11 2.05
N PHE A 335 0.93 9.22 1.51
CA PHE A 335 1.01 10.46 2.26
C PHE A 335 -0.40 11.03 2.53
N THR A 336 -0.74 11.12 3.81
CA THR A 336 -2.04 11.62 4.29
C THR A 336 -1.90 12.82 5.23
N GLY A 337 -0.67 13.30 5.43
CA GLY A 337 -0.39 14.51 6.21
C GLY A 337 -0.85 15.79 5.51
N ASP A 338 -0.72 16.90 6.21
CA ASP A 338 -0.97 18.23 5.65
C ASP A 338 0.22 18.76 4.84
N TRP A 339 0.01 19.93 4.22
CA TRP A 339 1.04 20.58 3.42
C TRP A 339 2.27 20.98 4.23
N GLU A 340 2.10 21.42 5.49
CA GLU A 340 3.23 21.80 6.35
C GLU A 340 4.14 20.59 6.64
N THR A 341 3.53 19.43 6.85
CA THR A 341 4.24 18.15 7.01
C THR A 341 4.95 17.76 5.72
N ALA A 342 4.29 17.89 4.56
CA ALA A 342 4.94 17.63 3.26
C ALA A 342 6.16 18.55 3.03
N GLN A 343 6.04 19.84 3.36
CA GLN A 343 7.17 20.78 3.28
C GLN A 343 8.32 20.40 4.22
N ARG A 344 8.01 19.88 5.41
CA ARG A 344 9.03 19.40 6.35
C ARG A 344 9.82 18.26 5.74
N TRP A 345 9.15 17.26 5.16
CA TRP A 345 9.79 16.16 4.45
C TRP A 345 10.68 16.65 3.31
N ILE A 346 10.16 17.50 2.43
CA ILE A 346 10.91 18.08 1.29
C ILE A 346 12.11 18.90 1.76
N GLY A 347 11.95 19.69 2.82
CA GLY A 347 13.01 20.53 3.37
C GLY A 347 14.13 19.74 4.05
N LYS A 348 13.85 18.54 4.57
CA LYS A 348 14.85 17.66 5.18
C LYS A 348 15.52 16.75 4.15
N PHE A 349 14.79 16.33 3.11
CA PHE A 349 15.23 15.36 2.13
C PHE A 349 15.03 15.87 0.70
N PRO A 350 16.08 16.39 0.04
CA PRO A 350 16.00 16.92 -1.31
C PRO A 350 15.62 15.91 -2.39
N ASN A 351 15.60 14.60 -2.10
CA ASN A 351 15.29 13.52 -3.05
C ASN A 351 14.08 12.66 -2.62
N VAL A 352 13.20 13.23 -1.78
CA VAL A 352 11.91 12.60 -1.46
C VAL A 352 10.92 12.74 -2.63
N PHE A 353 10.16 11.67 -2.86
CA PHE A 353 8.97 11.63 -3.69
C PHE A 353 7.78 11.25 -2.83
N ILE A 354 6.64 11.91 -3.03
CA ILE A 354 5.44 11.77 -2.20
C ILE A 354 4.35 11.03 -3.00
N GLY A 355 3.94 9.87 -2.49
CA GLY A 355 2.86 9.07 -3.04
C GLY A 355 1.50 9.61 -2.60
N ILE A 356 0.62 9.86 -3.57
CA ILE A 356 -0.79 10.18 -3.31
C ILE A 356 -1.65 9.01 -3.80
N THR A 357 -2.55 8.55 -2.92
CA THR A 357 -3.51 7.49 -3.23
C THR A 357 -4.84 8.03 -3.73
N ASN A 358 -5.74 7.12 -4.10
CA ASN A 358 -7.13 7.42 -4.44
C ASN A 358 -7.92 8.13 -3.32
N VAL A 359 -7.40 8.24 -2.10
CA VAL A 359 -7.97 9.08 -1.02
C VAL A 359 -8.22 10.51 -1.51
N VAL A 360 -7.38 11.04 -2.41
CA VAL A 360 -7.54 12.38 -3.00
C VAL A 360 -8.88 12.57 -3.73
N THR A 361 -9.55 11.49 -4.13
CA THR A 361 -10.85 11.56 -4.82
C THR A 361 -12.04 11.72 -3.87
N TYR A 362 -11.82 11.60 -2.56
CA TYR A 362 -12.86 11.71 -1.54
C TYR A 362 -13.01 13.14 -1.06
N PRO A 363 -14.22 13.74 -1.08
CA PRO A 363 -14.44 15.12 -0.64
C PRO A 363 -13.95 15.42 0.78
N SER A 364 -13.91 14.42 1.67
CA SER A 364 -13.44 14.53 3.05
C SER A 364 -11.92 14.64 3.20
N ALA A 365 -11.13 14.31 2.18
CA ALA A 365 -9.67 14.29 2.22
C ALA A 365 -9.07 15.70 2.06
N THR A 366 -9.55 16.66 2.85
CA THR A 366 -9.16 18.07 2.74
C THR A 366 -7.65 18.32 2.88
N PRO A 367 -6.88 17.63 3.77
CA PRO A 367 -5.43 17.80 3.82
C PRO A 367 -4.75 17.31 2.53
N THR A 368 -5.17 16.16 2.01
CA THR A 368 -4.65 15.58 0.76
C THR A 368 -4.92 16.49 -0.44
N HIS A 369 -6.09 17.14 -0.52
CA HIS A 369 -6.36 18.11 -1.58
C HIS A 369 -5.41 19.29 -1.55
N GLU A 370 -5.07 19.81 -0.36
CA GLU A 370 -4.14 20.93 -0.22
C GLU A 370 -2.72 20.54 -0.66
N VAL A 371 -2.28 19.34 -0.28
CA VAL A 371 -1.01 18.78 -0.75
C VAL A 371 -1.02 18.62 -2.27
N ALA A 372 -2.06 18.02 -2.83
CA ALA A 372 -2.19 17.80 -4.27
C ALA A 372 -2.19 19.11 -5.08
N ARG A 373 -2.74 20.21 -4.55
CA ARG A 373 -2.69 21.53 -5.21
C ARG A 373 -1.29 22.13 -5.27
N ARG A 374 -0.46 21.86 -4.26
CA ARG A 374 0.79 22.61 -4.02
C ARG A 374 2.06 21.81 -4.28
N LEU A 375 1.97 20.49 -4.23
CA LEU A 375 3.10 19.61 -4.46
C LEU A 375 3.62 19.77 -5.89
N PRO A 376 4.90 20.11 -6.09
CA PRO A 376 5.50 20.14 -7.41
C PRO A 376 5.38 18.77 -8.08
N LEU A 377 4.98 18.74 -9.36
CA LEU A 377 4.78 17.47 -10.08
C LEU A 377 6.04 16.61 -10.15
N GLU A 378 7.24 17.21 -10.13
CA GLU A 378 8.53 16.51 -10.06
C GLU A 378 8.75 15.72 -8.76
N ARG A 379 7.89 15.91 -7.75
CA ARG A 379 7.91 15.21 -6.46
C ARG A 379 6.75 14.24 -6.27
N LEU A 380 5.80 14.21 -7.20
CA LEU A 380 4.57 13.43 -7.08
C LEU A 380 4.75 12.01 -7.63
N LEU A 381 4.20 11.04 -6.92
CA LEU A 381 3.96 9.68 -7.41
C LEU A 381 2.46 9.34 -7.32
N LEU A 382 2.00 8.51 -8.24
CA LEU A 382 0.62 8.01 -8.28
C LEU A 382 0.60 6.60 -7.73
N GLU A 383 -0.28 6.34 -6.77
CA GLU A 383 -0.42 4.99 -6.23
C GLU A 383 -1.88 4.63 -5.95
N THR A 384 -2.15 3.33 -5.91
CA THR A 384 -3.45 2.83 -5.44
C THR A 384 -3.39 2.31 -4.02
N ASP A 385 -2.24 1.79 -3.61
CA ASP A 385 -2.12 0.89 -2.46
C ASP A 385 -3.12 -0.28 -2.56
N ALA A 386 -3.38 -0.77 -3.79
CA ALA A 386 -4.33 -1.85 -4.02
C ALA A 386 -3.98 -3.06 -3.14
N PRO A 387 -4.96 -3.72 -2.51
CA PRO A 387 -6.41 -3.62 -2.76
C PRO A 387 -7.15 -2.50 -2.00
N TYR A 388 -6.45 -1.60 -1.32
CA TYR A 388 -7.06 -0.52 -0.52
C TYR A 388 -7.43 0.70 -1.37
N PHE A 389 -8.09 1.69 -0.78
CA PHE A 389 -8.46 2.97 -1.41
C PHE A 389 -9.07 2.82 -2.82
N VAL A 390 -10.27 2.26 -2.89
CA VAL A 390 -11.11 2.35 -4.10
C VAL A 390 -11.35 3.83 -4.41
N PRO A 391 -11.21 4.33 -5.64
CA PRO A 391 -11.50 5.72 -5.94
C PRO A 391 -13.00 6.01 -5.79
N LYS A 392 -13.35 7.21 -5.34
CA LYS A 392 -14.76 7.62 -5.11
C LYS A 392 -15.63 7.50 -6.36
N MET A 393 -15.02 7.61 -7.55
CA MET A 393 -15.67 7.53 -8.85
C MET A 393 -15.73 6.11 -9.43
N ALA A 394 -15.29 5.09 -8.69
CA ALA A 394 -15.42 3.70 -9.12
C ALA A 394 -16.90 3.29 -9.23
N PRO A 395 -17.24 2.31 -10.10
CA PRO A 395 -18.57 1.73 -10.16
C PRO A 395 -19.04 1.22 -8.80
N GLU A 396 -20.35 1.31 -8.55
CA GLU A 396 -20.97 0.73 -7.37
C GLU A 396 -20.68 -0.79 -7.29
N GLY A 397 -20.40 -1.28 -6.08
CA GLY A 397 -19.98 -2.66 -5.87
C GLY A 397 -18.49 -2.94 -6.11
N THR A 398 -17.68 -1.91 -6.41
CA THR A 398 -16.21 -2.06 -6.41
C THR A 398 -15.69 -2.13 -4.97
N TYR A 399 -15.24 -3.31 -4.53
CA TYR A 399 -14.75 -3.53 -3.17
C TYR A 399 -13.24 -3.37 -3.00
N TYR A 400 -12.48 -3.56 -4.08
CA TYR A 400 -11.02 -3.52 -4.07
C TYR A 400 -10.53 -2.63 -5.19
N SER A 401 -9.52 -1.81 -4.91
CA SER A 401 -8.83 -1.11 -5.99
C SER A 401 -7.87 -2.08 -6.71
N HIS A 402 -7.43 -1.68 -7.89
CA HIS A 402 -6.38 -2.37 -8.63
C HIS A 402 -5.45 -1.32 -9.28
N PRO A 403 -4.23 -1.69 -9.71
CA PRO A 403 -3.25 -0.69 -10.14
C PRO A 403 -3.67 0.27 -11.25
N GLY A 404 -4.48 -0.19 -12.22
CA GLY A 404 -5.06 0.67 -13.26
C GLY A 404 -5.88 1.86 -12.72
N MET A 405 -6.35 1.81 -11.46
CA MET A 405 -7.12 2.89 -10.85
C MET A 405 -6.26 4.09 -10.41
N ALA A 406 -4.92 4.03 -10.43
CA ALA A 406 -4.08 5.19 -10.11
C ALA A 406 -4.30 6.36 -11.09
N ILE A 407 -4.93 6.11 -12.26
CA ILE A 407 -5.37 7.15 -13.19
C ILE A 407 -6.33 8.16 -12.53
N HIS A 408 -7.12 7.73 -11.55
CA HIS A 408 -8.03 8.60 -10.81
C HIS A 408 -7.27 9.61 -9.95
N VAL A 409 -6.12 9.21 -9.38
CA VAL A 409 -5.22 10.13 -8.68
C VAL A 409 -4.72 11.20 -9.64
N ALA A 410 -4.23 10.80 -10.82
CA ALA A 410 -3.72 11.75 -11.81
C ALA A 410 -4.78 12.76 -12.23
N ALA A 411 -5.99 12.29 -12.52
CA ALA A 411 -7.11 13.13 -12.93
C ALA A 411 -7.52 14.12 -11.84
N GLN A 412 -7.58 13.67 -10.59
CA GLN A 412 -7.95 14.55 -9.48
C GLN A 412 -6.86 15.59 -9.18
N VAL A 413 -5.58 15.22 -9.24
CA VAL A 413 -4.46 16.16 -9.12
C VAL A 413 -4.51 17.19 -10.25
N ALA A 414 -4.71 16.74 -11.50
CA ALA A 414 -4.81 17.61 -12.66
C ALA A 414 -5.95 18.63 -12.50
N ALA A 415 -7.12 18.19 -12.04
CA ALA A 415 -8.26 19.06 -11.79
C ALA A 415 -8.01 20.05 -10.62
N LEU A 416 -7.31 19.62 -9.57
CA LEU A 416 -6.93 20.48 -8.43
C LEU A 416 -5.87 21.53 -8.81
N GLN A 417 -4.90 21.19 -9.66
CA GLN A 417 -3.86 22.10 -10.14
C GLN A 417 -4.28 22.89 -11.38
N ASN A 418 -5.48 22.63 -11.94
CA ASN A 418 -5.97 23.22 -13.18
C ASN A 418 -4.99 23.08 -14.36
N ILE A 419 -4.54 21.85 -14.61
CA ILE A 419 -3.63 21.48 -15.69
C ILE A 419 -4.15 20.26 -16.45
N PRO A 420 -3.66 19.98 -17.68
CA PRO A 420 -3.98 18.75 -18.39
C PRO A 420 -3.48 17.50 -17.64
N VAL A 421 -4.26 16.42 -17.67
CA VAL A 421 -3.90 15.14 -17.02
C VAL A 421 -2.62 14.56 -17.61
N GLU A 422 -2.39 14.73 -18.90
CA GLU A 422 -1.20 14.30 -19.63
C GLU A 422 0.08 14.89 -19.03
N LYS A 423 0.02 16.13 -18.52
CA LYS A 423 1.16 16.75 -17.84
C LYS A 423 1.47 16.06 -16.53
N VAL A 424 0.44 15.66 -15.76
CA VAL A 424 0.63 14.85 -14.55
C VAL A 424 1.24 13.50 -14.92
N LEU A 425 0.68 12.79 -15.91
CA LEU A 425 1.18 11.49 -16.34
C LEU A 425 2.64 11.53 -16.81
N GLN A 426 3.04 12.60 -17.51
CA GLN A 426 4.42 12.81 -17.94
C GLN A 426 5.37 12.87 -16.75
N TRP A 427 5.10 13.78 -15.80
CA TRP A 427 5.94 13.96 -14.62
C TRP A 427 5.96 12.71 -13.74
N THR A 428 4.81 12.15 -13.40
CA THR A 428 4.75 11.02 -12.48
C THR A 428 5.36 9.76 -13.10
N SER A 429 5.25 9.56 -14.41
CA SER A 429 5.96 8.48 -15.10
C SER A 429 7.48 8.66 -15.04
N SER A 430 7.98 9.87 -15.31
CA SER A 430 9.42 10.16 -15.20
C SER A 430 9.92 9.98 -13.76
N ASN A 431 9.14 10.39 -12.77
CA ASN A 431 9.47 10.24 -11.36
C ASN A 431 9.53 8.77 -10.96
N THR A 432 8.52 7.95 -11.30
CA THR A 432 8.51 6.51 -11.01
C THR A 432 9.70 5.81 -11.67
N LYS A 433 10.02 6.16 -12.92
CA LYS A 433 11.20 5.64 -13.62
C LYS A 433 12.50 5.99 -12.90
N LEU A 434 12.64 7.23 -12.42
CA LEU A 434 13.82 7.70 -11.72
C LEU A 434 14.01 7.02 -10.35
N ILE A 435 12.94 6.95 -9.55
CA ILE A 435 12.99 6.39 -8.19
C ILE A 435 13.01 4.86 -8.16
N TYR A 436 12.58 4.16 -9.21
CA TYR A 436 12.70 2.70 -9.24
C TYR A 436 13.73 2.21 -10.26
N ASP A 437 14.36 3.11 -11.02
CA ASP A 437 15.35 2.76 -12.04
C ASP A 437 14.80 1.70 -13.00
N ILE A 438 13.65 2.06 -13.56
CA ILE A 438 12.89 1.28 -14.53
C ILE A 438 12.82 2.06 -15.85
N GLN A 439 12.71 1.33 -16.96
CA GLN A 439 12.82 1.89 -18.31
C GLN A 439 11.57 2.65 -18.79
#